data_AF-A0A803N115-F1
#
_entry.id   AF-A0A803N115-F1
#
_cell.length_a   1.000
_cell.length_b   1.000
_cell.length_c   1.000
_cell.angle_alpha   90.00
_cell.angle_beta   90.00
_cell.angle_gamma   90.00
#
_symmetry.space_group_name_H-M   'P 1'
#
loop_
_entity.id
_entity.type
_entity.pdbx_description
1 polymer ?
#
loop_
_entity_poly.entity_id
_entity_poly.type
_entity_poly.pdbx_seq_one_letter_code
_entity_poly.pdbx_strand_id
1 'polypeptide(L)'
;MEASCKYCGMRYKRGTKRNGTSPLWAHINRCHNDWKLQKTILNFCPISSHKGADVGKEIEKCLLDLELEKIFCIIVDNASSDDIAIRYMRRKINGWKTGVLKGWFHHMRCVAHIVNLVVSDGLKIVNECITRVRHVVRFIKQSSARLLKFKKCRPPVGPTPDQEVPSAFLKLASA
;
A
#
# COMPACT_ATOMS: atom_id res chain seq x y z
N MET A 1 16.35 21.29 -15.81
CA MET A 1 15.96 21.53 -14.40
C MET A 1 16.59 20.46 -13.55
N GLU A 2 17.23 20.86 -12.47
CA GLU A 2 18.16 20.03 -11.73
C GLU A 2 18.02 20.31 -10.23
N ALA A 3 18.01 19.24 -9.43
CA ALA A 3 18.14 19.34 -7.98
C ALA A 3 19.59 19.01 -7.59
N SER A 4 20.16 19.68 -6.61
CA SER A 4 21.50 19.36 -6.12
C SER A 4 21.44 18.75 -4.71
N CYS A 5 22.27 17.75 -4.47
CA CYS A 5 22.52 17.26 -3.13
C CYS A 5 23.28 18.34 -2.35
N LYS A 6 22.77 18.71 -1.17
CA LYS A 6 23.42 19.72 -0.31
C LYS A 6 24.75 19.26 0.30
N TYR A 7 24.97 17.94 0.40
CA TYR A 7 26.14 17.37 1.07
C TYR A 7 27.34 17.17 0.14
N CYS A 8 27.11 16.73 -1.10
CA CYS A 8 28.20 16.46 -2.06
C CYS A 8 28.09 17.24 -3.38
N GLY A 9 27.05 18.07 -3.54
CA GLY A 9 26.83 18.84 -4.76
C GLY A 9 26.35 18.05 -5.99
N MET A 10 26.15 16.73 -5.87
CA MET A 10 25.68 15.90 -7.01
C MET A 10 24.35 16.42 -7.57
N ARG A 11 24.31 16.59 -8.89
CA ARG A 11 23.17 17.18 -9.61
C ARG A 11 22.27 16.09 -10.21
N TYR A 12 21.00 16.11 -9.82
CA TYR A 12 19.93 15.26 -10.32
C TYR A 12 19.17 15.98 -11.41
N LYS A 13 19.36 15.54 -12.65
CA LYS A 13 18.56 15.96 -13.80
C LYS A 13 17.25 15.17 -13.86
N ARG A 14 16.24 15.69 -14.55
CA ARG A 14 15.02 14.91 -14.85
C ARG A 14 15.36 13.71 -15.74
N GLY A 15 15.12 12.48 -15.27
CA GLY A 15 15.29 11.27 -16.09
C GLY A 15 15.15 9.96 -15.30
N THR A 16 14.32 9.02 -15.77
CA THR A 16 13.97 7.77 -15.06
C THR A 16 15.12 6.77 -14.98
N LYS A 17 16.03 6.73 -15.98
CA LYS A 17 17.14 5.75 -16.04
C LYS A 17 18.34 6.09 -15.14
N ARG A 18 18.70 7.37 -15.03
CA ARG A 18 19.88 7.81 -14.24
C ARG A 18 19.52 8.50 -12.92
N ASN A 19 18.32 9.07 -12.81
CA ASN A 19 17.87 9.90 -11.69
C ASN A 19 16.48 9.46 -11.18
N GLY A 20 16.19 8.15 -11.26
CA GLY A 20 15.01 7.54 -10.66
C GLY A 20 15.13 7.43 -9.13
N THR A 21 14.16 6.77 -8.51
CA THR A 21 14.12 6.57 -7.05
C THR A 21 15.28 5.70 -6.56
N SER A 22 15.66 4.65 -7.28
CA SER A 22 16.77 3.76 -6.87
C SER A 22 18.15 4.44 -6.91
N PRO A 23 18.53 5.18 -7.98
CA PRO A 23 19.77 5.97 -7.97
C PRO A 23 19.82 7.03 -6.85
N LEU A 24 18.68 7.69 -6.59
CA LEU A 24 18.59 8.67 -5.50
C LEU A 24 18.72 8.01 -4.13
N TRP A 25 18.06 6.87 -3.92
CA TRP A 25 18.16 6.08 -2.68
C TRP A 25 19.59 5.61 -2.43
N ALA A 26 20.24 5.04 -3.44
CA ALA A 26 21.62 4.59 -3.36
C ALA A 26 22.57 5.76 -3.04
N HIS A 27 22.28 6.96 -3.56
CA HIS A 27 23.04 8.14 -3.20
C HIS A 27 22.80 8.61 -1.77
N ILE A 28 21.55 8.69 -1.32
CA ILE A 28 21.21 9.11 0.06
C ILE A 28 21.99 8.25 1.07
N ASN A 29 21.98 6.94 0.88
CA ASN A 29 22.67 6.00 1.76
C ASN A 29 24.20 6.11 1.72
N ARG A 30 24.80 6.51 0.58
CA ARG A 30 26.25 6.68 0.45
C ARG A 30 26.75 8.06 0.84
N CYS A 31 25.96 9.08 0.57
CA CYS A 31 26.34 10.48 0.72
C CYS A 31 26.09 10.99 2.14
N HIS A 32 25.17 10.36 2.87
CA HIS A 32 24.86 10.69 4.24
C HIS A 32 24.84 9.39 5.05
N ASN A 33 26.02 8.96 5.51
CA ASN A 33 26.20 7.67 6.21
C ASN A 33 25.36 7.56 7.49
N ASP A 34 24.93 8.69 8.07
CA ASP A 34 24.08 8.74 9.28
C ASP A 34 22.60 8.95 8.97
N TRP A 35 22.19 8.89 7.70
CA TRP A 35 20.78 9.11 7.37
C TRP A 35 19.95 7.93 7.87
N LYS A 36 19.15 8.20 8.92
CA LYS A 36 18.17 7.25 9.43
C LYS A 36 16.79 7.68 8.97
N LEU A 37 16.12 6.80 8.23
CA LEU A 37 14.73 6.99 7.85
C LEU A 37 13.87 7.22 9.10
N GLN A 38 13.31 8.41 9.22
CA GLN A 38 12.36 8.73 10.26
C GLN A 38 10.97 8.29 9.80
N LYS A 39 10.35 7.39 10.56
CA LYS A 39 8.98 6.93 10.34
C LYS A 39 8.11 7.45 11.47
N THR A 40 7.42 8.54 11.22
CA THR A 40 6.58 9.22 12.21
C THR A 40 5.18 9.38 11.65
N ILE A 41 4.18 9.17 12.50
CA ILE A 41 2.79 9.53 12.18
C ILE A 41 2.68 11.04 12.37
N LEU A 42 2.40 11.75 11.28
CA LEU A 42 2.33 13.21 11.31
C LEU A 42 0.98 13.73 11.82
N ASN A 43 -0.12 13.14 11.37
CA ASN A 43 -1.46 13.58 11.73
C ASN A 43 -2.51 12.48 11.52
N PHE A 44 -3.63 12.57 12.24
CA PHE A 44 -4.86 11.83 11.99
C PHE A 44 -5.98 12.83 11.67
N CYS A 45 -6.24 13.01 10.37
CA CYS A 45 -7.24 13.97 9.89
C CYS A 45 -8.53 13.18 9.52
N PRO A 46 -9.65 13.28 10.26
CA PRO A 46 -10.90 12.63 9.87
C PRO A 46 -11.50 13.35 8.66
N ILE A 47 -11.81 12.59 7.60
CA ILE A 47 -12.33 13.13 6.35
C ILE A 47 -13.79 12.68 6.20
N SER A 48 -14.71 13.64 6.14
CA SER A 48 -16.15 13.38 6.01
C SER A 48 -16.58 13.00 4.59
N SER A 49 -15.71 13.21 3.60
CA SER A 49 -15.98 13.01 2.17
C SER A 49 -14.93 12.10 1.52
N HIS A 50 -15.38 11.08 0.79
CA HIS A 50 -14.51 10.22 -0.02
C HIS A 50 -14.14 10.83 -1.38
N LYS A 51 -14.51 12.09 -1.64
CA LYS A 51 -14.14 12.76 -2.89
C LYS A 51 -12.67 13.13 -2.85
N GLY A 52 -11.92 12.74 -3.88
CA GLY A 52 -10.49 13.01 -3.97
C GLY A 52 -10.08 14.48 -3.83
N ALA A 53 -10.94 15.41 -4.24
CA ALA A 53 -10.68 16.84 -4.06
C ALA A 53 -10.67 17.26 -2.58
N ASP A 54 -11.53 16.67 -1.76
CA ASP A 54 -11.60 16.97 -0.32
C ASP A 54 -10.43 16.31 0.41
N VAL A 55 -10.08 15.07 0.03
CA VAL A 55 -8.85 14.40 0.50
C VAL A 55 -7.61 15.24 0.20
N GLY A 56 -7.48 15.77 -1.03
CA GLY A 56 -6.37 16.64 -1.40
C GLY A 56 -6.30 17.93 -0.58
N LYS A 57 -7.44 18.54 -0.23
CA LYS A 57 -7.48 19.74 0.62
C LYS A 57 -7.06 19.44 2.06
N GLU A 58 -7.51 18.33 2.62
CA GLU A 58 -7.11 17.93 3.97
C GLU A 58 -5.62 17.61 4.03
N ILE A 59 -5.06 16.95 3.00
CA ILE A 59 -3.61 16.73 2.91
C ILE A 59 -2.87 18.07 2.82
N GLU A 60 -3.34 19.01 1.99
CA GLU A 60 -2.75 20.35 1.89
C GLU A 60 -2.73 21.06 3.25
N LYS A 61 -3.86 21.06 3.95
CA LYS A 61 -4.00 21.66 5.27
C LYS A 61 -3.05 21.01 6.28
N CYS A 62 -3.07 19.68 6.39
CA CYS A 62 -2.22 18.96 7.33
C CYS A 62 -0.72 19.18 7.03
N LEU A 63 -0.31 19.45 5.77
CA LEU A 63 1.07 19.81 5.42
C LEU A 63 1.44 21.26 5.76
N LEU A 64 0.52 22.21 5.53
CA LEU A 64 0.72 23.62 5.87
C LEU A 64 0.80 23.83 7.39
N ASP A 65 -0.06 23.16 8.15
CA ASP A 65 -0.08 23.20 9.61
C ASP A 65 1.23 22.67 10.23
N LEU A 66 1.94 21.79 9.50
CA LEU A 66 3.23 21.22 9.89
C LEU A 66 4.43 21.94 9.26
N GLU A 67 4.20 23.01 8.50
CA GLU A 67 5.23 23.76 7.76
C GLU A 67 6.08 22.88 6.81
N LEU A 68 5.48 21.81 6.27
CA LEU A 68 6.15 20.84 5.40
C LEU A 68 6.06 21.25 3.92
N GLU A 69 6.90 22.19 3.53
CA GLU A 69 6.88 22.73 2.17
C GLU A 69 7.61 21.86 1.13
N LYS A 70 8.59 21.05 1.56
CA LYS A 70 9.50 20.30 0.67
C LYS A 70 9.08 18.85 0.53
N ILE A 71 8.16 18.61 -0.39
CA ILE A 71 7.60 17.29 -0.63
C ILE A 71 8.26 16.66 -1.85
N PHE A 72 8.77 15.44 -1.67
CA PHE A 72 9.38 14.66 -2.75
C PHE A 72 8.37 13.76 -3.46
N CYS A 73 7.63 12.95 -2.69
CA CYS A 73 6.70 11.95 -3.17
C CYS A 73 5.49 11.87 -2.22
N ILE A 74 4.31 11.60 -2.77
CA ILE A 74 3.12 11.20 -2.02
C ILE A 74 2.79 9.77 -2.49
N ILE A 75 2.57 8.87 -1.54
CA ILE A 75 2.19 7.48 -1.80
C ILE A 75 0.77 7.32 -1.30
N VAL A 76 -0.12 6.95 -2.21
CA VAL A 76 -1.53 6.68 -1.94
C VAL A 76 -1.86 5.26 -2.39
N ASP A 77 -2.98 4.73 -1.92
CA ASP A 77 -3.57 3.55 -2.53
C ASP A 77 -4.03 3.85 -3.97
N ASN A 78 -4.51 2.83 -4.66
CA ASN A 78 -4.90 2.93 -6.07
C ASN A 78 -6.42 2.93 -6.17
N ALA A 79 -7.06 3.85 -5.44
CA ALA A 79 -8.46 4.19 -5.62
C ALA A 79 -8.58 5.39 -6.58
N SER A 80 -9.69 5.46 -7.31
CA SER A 80 -9.93 6.52 -8.30
C SER A 80 -10.02 7.92 -7.67
N SER A 81 -10.40 8.00 -6.40
CA SER A 81 -10.36 9.23 -5.60
C SER A 81 -8.95 9.78 -5.45
N ASP A 82 -7.95 8.91 -5.32
CA ASP A 82 -6.59 9.32 -4.97
C ASP A 82 -5.89 9.96 -6.16
N ASP A 83 -6.21 9.52 -7.38
CA ASP A 83 -5.75 10.18 -8.61
C ASP A 83 -6.18 11.65 -8.66
N ILE A 84 -7.39 11.96 -8.17
CA ILE A 84 -7.89 13.34 -8.08
C ILE A 84 -7.16 14.11 -6.97
N ALA A 85 -6.96 13.50 -5.80
CA ALA A 85 -6.23 14.09 -4.68
C ALA A 85 -4.78 14.42 -5.06
N ILE A 86 -4.08 13.49 -5.71
CA ILE A 86 -2.71 13.67 -6.18
C ILE A 86 -2.62 14.75 -7.25
N ARG A 87 -3.58 14.80 -8.19
CA ARG A 87 -3.64 15.87 -9.19
C ARG A 87 -3.84 17.24 -8.54
N TYR A 88 -4.64 17.31 -7.48
CA TYR A 88 -4.81 18.52 -6.67
C TYR A 88 -3.49 18.92 -5.99
N MET A 89 -2.86 18.01 -5.23
CA MET A 89 -1.61 18.25 -4.53
C MET A 89 -0.47 18.67 -5.46
N ARG A 90 -0.37 18.02 -6.64
CA ARG A 90 0.62 18.39 -7.65
C ARG A 90 0.48 19.85 -8.10
N ARG A 91 -0.76 20.36 -8.24
CA ARG A 91 -0.99 21.77 -8.58
C ARG A 91 -0.56 22.70 -7.44
N LYS A 92 -0.91 22.36 -6.20
CA LYS A 92 -0.56 23.18 -5.02
C LYS A 92 0.95 23.24 -4.76
N ILE A 93 1.63 22.09 -4.74
CA ILE A 93 3.08 22.02 -4.53
C ILE A 93 3.86 22.74 -5.64
N ASN A 94 3.38 22.69 -6.89
CA ASN A 94 3.97 23.47 -7.98
C ASN A 94 3.71 24.98 -7.82
N GLY A 95 2.57 25.37 -7.25
CA GLY A 95 2.26 26.75 -6.88
C GLY A 95 3.11 27.28 -5.74
N TRP A 96 3.46 26.44 -4.76
CA TRP A 96 4.33 26.77 -3.63
C TRP A 96 5.79 27.05 -4.03
N LYS A 97 6.19 26.74 -5.29
CA LYS A 97 7.58 26.84 -5.80
C LYS A 97 8.63 26.04 -5.01
N THR A 98 8.20 25.23 -4.03
CA THR A 98 9.04 24.40 -3.15
C THR A 98 9.13 22.95 -3.60
N GLY A 99 8.33 22.57 -4.60
CA GLY A 99 8.27 21.20 -5.12
C GLY A 99 9.59 20.71 -5.70
N VAL A 100 10.16 19.66 -5.12
CA VAL A 100 11.34 18.98 -5.66
C VAL A 100 10.99 18.44 -7.05
N LEU A 101 11.75 18.85 -8.07
CA LEU A 101 11.57 18.44 -9.47
C LEU A 101 10.15 18.74 -10.02
N LYS A 102 9.49 19.84 -9.58
CA LYS A 102 8.16 20.28 -10.04
C LYS A 102 7.08 19.19 -9.97
N GLY A 103 7.10 18.37 -8.92
CA GLY A 103 6.03 17.41 -8.70
C GLY A 103 6.08 16.15 -9.57
N TRP A 104 7.21 15.85 -10.22
CA TRP A 104 7.32 14.74 -11.18
C TRP A 104 7.33 13.35 -10.55
N PHE A 105 7.77 13.22 -9.29
CA PHE A 105 7.80 11.95 -8.55
C PHE A 105 6.63 11.83 -7.54
N HIS A 106 5.55 12.61 -7.72
CA HIS A 106 4.50 12.72 -6.72
C HIS A 106 3.46 11.61 -6.70
N HIS A 107 3.48 10.70 -7.67
CA HIS A 107 2.58 9.56 -7.67
C HIS A 107 3.36 8.26 -7.76
N MET A 108 3.47 7.56 -6.63
CA MET A 108 3.77 6.14 -6.62
C MET A 108 2.56 5.40 -6.08
N ARG A 109 2.00 4.52 -6.90
CA ARG A 109 0.95 3.58 -6.48
C ARG A 109 1.54 2.61 -5.47
N CYS A 110 0.76 2.26 -4.45
CA CYS A 110 1.16 1.28 -3.47
C CYS A 110 1.48 -0.08 -4.12
N VAL A 111 2.71 -0.56 -3.96
CA VAL A 111 3.16 -1.86 -4.52
C VAL A 111 2.33 -3.02 -3.99
N ALA A 112 1.97 -3.00 -2.70
CA ALA A 112 1.11 -4.03 -2.11
C ALA A 112 -0.26 -4.10 -2.81
N HIS A 113 -0.81 -2.94 -3.19
CA HIS A 113 -2.06 -2.90 -3.95
C HIS A 113 -1.87 -3.44 -5.38
N ILE A 114 -0.79 -3.08 -6.07
CA ILE A 114 -0.48 -3.64 -7.40
C ILE A 114 -0.37 -5.16 -7.33
N VAL A 115 0.33 -5.70 -6.33
CA VAL A 115 0.41 -7.14 -6.09
C VAL A 115 -0.97 -7.74 -5.83
N ASN A 116 -1.79 -7.08 -5.01
CA ASN A 116 -3.16 -7.53 -4.76
C ASN A 116 -4.00 -7.58 -6.04
N LEU A 117 -3.86 -6.60 -6.95
CA LEU A 117 -4.56 -6.61 -8.24
C LEU A 117 -4.10 -7.77 -9.11
N VAL A 118 -2.78 -7.99 -9.23
CA VAL A 118 -2.21 -9.09 -10.03
C VAL A 118 -2.65 -10.45 -9.49
N VAL A 119 -2.56 -10.64 -8.16
CA VAL A 119 -2.99 -11.87 -7.50
C VAL A 119 -4.49 -12.07 -7.66
N SER A 120 -5.30 -11.03 -7.45
CA SER A 120 -6.76 -11.12 -7.59
C SER A 120 -7.17 -11.48 -9.02
N ASP A 121 -6.50 -10.92 -10.02
CA ASP A 121 -6.76 -11.22 -11.42
C ASP A 121 -6.37 -12.67 -11.77
N GLY A 122 -5.19 -13.12 -11.32
CA GLY A 122 -4.77 -14.52 -11.48
C GLY A 122 -5.70 -15.51 -10.76
N LEU A 123 -6.25 -15.13 -9.59
CA LEU A 123 -7.20 -15.95 -8.85
C LEU A 123 -8.56 -16.07 -9.54
N LYS A 124 -8.92 -15.21 -10.49
CA LYS A 124 -10.17 -15.35 -11.27
C LYS A 124 -10.23 -16.69 -12.00
N ILE A 125 -9.08 -17.20 -12.46
CA ILE A 125 -8.97 -18.47 -13.20
C ILE A 125 -9.36 -19.66 -12.31
N VAL A 126 -9.06 -19.59 -11.01
CA VAL A 126 -9.35 -20.65 -10.03
C VAL A 126 -10.56 -20.32 -9.14
N ASN A 127 -11.27 -19.23 -9.45
CA ASN A 127 -12.34 -18.72 -8.61
C ASN A 127 -13.52 -19.70 -8.48
N GLU A 128 -13.78 -20.50 -9.52
CA GLU A 128 -14.81 -21.53 -9.47
C GLU A 128 -14.47 -22.64 -8.44
N CYS A 129 -13.21 -23.11 -8.46
CA CYS A 129 -12.71 -24.07 -7.47
C CYS A 129 -12.82 -23.50 -6.05
N ILE A 130 -12.40 -22.25 -5.85
CA ILE A 130 -12.49 -21.54 -4.56
C ILE A 130 -13.96 -21.44 -4.11
N THR A 131 -14.87 -21.08 -5.02
CA THR A 131 -16.30 -20.94 -4.73
C THR A 131 -16.91 -22.27 -4.30
N ARG A 132 -16.57 -23.36 -5.00
CA ARG A 132 -17.02 -24.72 -4.64
C ARG A 132 -16.53 -25.14 -3.25
N VAL A 133 -15.25 -24.91 -2.94
CA VAL A 133 -14.69 -25.19 -1.61
C VAL A 133 -15.38 -24.35 -0.54
N ARG A 134 -15.59 -23.04 -0.79
CA ARG A 134 -16.31 -22.15 0.13
C ARG A 134 -17.73 -22.61 0.40
N HIS A 135 -18.47 -23.06 -0.61
CA HIS A 135 -19.81 -23.61 -0.44
C HIS A 135 -19.81 -24.88 0.42
N VAL A 136 -18.86 -25.79 0.19
CA VAL A 136 -18.72 -27.00 1.02
C VAL A 136 -18.39 -26.64 2.47
N VAL A 137 -17.44 -25.73 2.70
CA VAL A 137 -17.07 -25.29 4.06
C VAL A 137 -18.25 -24.59 4.75
N ARG A 138 -18.98 -23.72 4.05
CA ARG A 138 -20.21 -23.08 4.59
C ARG A 138 -21.24 -24.14 4.95
N PHE A 139 -21.49 -25.10 4.07
CA PHE A 139 -22.42 -26.20 4.32
C PHE A 139 -22.05 -27.01 5.56
N ILE A 140 -20.77 -27.35 5.73
CA ILE A 140 -20.30 -28.10 6.91
C ILE A 140 -20.50 -27.28 8.20
N LYS A 141 -20.20 -25.97 8.16
CA LYS A 141 -20.27 -25.08 9.33
C LYS A 141 -21.69 -24.72 9.78
N GLN A 142 -22.67 -24.77 8.88
CA GLN A 142 -24.07 -24.41 9.19
C GLN A 142 -24.75 -25.34 10.22
N SER A 143 -24.17 -26.48 10.60
CA SER A 143 -24.73 -27.37 11.62
C SER A 143 -23.63 -28.03 12.44
N SER A 144 -23.80 -28.00 13.76
CA SER A 144 -22.94 -28.71 14.71
C SER A 144 -22.86 -30.21 14.39
N ALA A 145 -23.97 -30.84 14.00
CA ALA A 145 -24.00 -32.25 13.61
C ALA A 145 -23.20 -32.54 12.32
N ARG A 146 -23.30 -31.68 11.30
CA ARG A 146 -22.50 -31.79 10.05
C ARG A 146 -21.01 -31.62 10.32
N LEU A 147 -20.65 -30.64 11.15
CA LEU A 147 -19.27 -30.40 11.57
C LEU A 147 -18.70 -31.59 12.37
N LEU A 148 -19.48 -32.18 13.28
CA LEU A 148 -19.08 -33.36 14.04
C LEU A 148 -18.88 -34.59 13.14
N LYS A 149 -19.77 -34.82 12.18
CA LYS A 149 -19.60 -35.88 11.17
C LYS A 149 -18.34 -35.68 10.34
N PHE A 150 -18.09 -34.46 9.88
CA PHE A 150 -16.87 -34.14 9.12
C PHE A 150 -15.59 -34.39 9.93
N LYS A 151 -15.57 -34.01 11.21
CA LYS A 151 -14.43 -34.28 12.10
C LYS A 151 -14.15 -35.78 12.30
N LYS A 152 -15.19 -36.62 12.27
CA LYS A 152 -15.07 -38.09 12.40
C LYS A 152 -14.50 -38.77 11.14
N CYS A 153 -14.66 -38.17 9.97
CA CYS A 153 -14.11 -38.70 8.70
C CYS A 153 -12.60 -38.42 8.52
N ARG A 154 -11.92 -37.87 9.54
CA ARG A 154 -10.47 -37.62 9.50
C ARG A 154 -9.74 -38.97 9.54
N PRO A 155 -8.84 -39.29 8.59
CA PRO A 155 -7.96 -40.44 8.73
C PRO A 155 -7.09 -40.23 9.99
N PRO A 156 -6.68 -41.30 10.70
CA PRO A 156 -5.79 -41.18 11.84
C PRO A 156 -4.47 -40.54 11.37
N VAL A 157 -4.31 -39.25 11.65
CA VAL A 157 -3.00 -38.59 11.57
C VAL A 157 -2.30 -39.01 12.86
N GLY A 158 -1.09 -39.55 12.74
CA GLY A 158 -0.28 -40.01 13.88
C GLY A 158 -0.16 -38.95 14.98
N PRO A 159 0.34 -39.33 16.17
CA PRO A 159 0.27 -38.52 17.38
C PRO A 159 1.13 -37.26 17.23
N THR A 160 0.50 -36.14 16.87
CA THR A 160 1.03 -34.81 17.17
C THR A 160 0.11 -34.19 18.21
N PRO A 161 0.63 -33.85 19.42
CA PRO A 161 -0.13 -33.12 20.41
C PRO A 161 -0.51 -31.74 19.83
N ASP A 162 -1.76 -31.35 20.02
CA ASP A 162 -2.20 -29.95 19.98
C ASP A 162 -2.07 -29.19 18.64
N GLN A 163 -2.51 -29.82 17.55
CA GLN A 163 -2.99 -29.04 16.40
C GLN A 163 -4.52 -28.92 16.44
N GLU A 164 -4.99 -27.82 17.04
CA GLU A 164 -6.22 -27.17 16.60
C GLU A 164 -6.26 -27.21 15.06
N VAL A 165 -7.42 -27.58 14.52
CA VAL A 165 -7.77 -27.70 13.10
C VAL A 165 -6.80 -26.92 12.21
N PRO A 166 -6.21 -27.48 11.12
CA PRO A 166 -5.37 -26.70 10.21
C PRO A 166 -6.10 -25.41 9.88
N SER A 167 -5.66 -24.34 10.55
CA SER A 167 -6.44 -23.12 10.73
C SER A 167 -6.79 -22.53 9.36
N ALA A 168 -5.95 -22.84 8.37
CA ALA A 168 -6.10 -22.54 6.95
C ALA A 168 -7.41 -23.05 6.31
N PHE A 169 -7.85 -24.29 6.55
CA PHE A 169 -9.00 -24.85 5.82
C PHE A 169 -10.35 -24.32 6.36
N LEU A 170 -10.43 -24.03 7.66
CA LEU A 170 -11.62 -23.42 8.27
C LEU A 170 -11.64 -21.89 8.15
N LYS A 171 -10.51 -21.21 7.92
CA LYS A 171 -10.45 -19.75 7.72
C LYS A 171 -10.94 -19.29 6.34
N LEU A 172 -11.11 -20.19 5.38
CA LEU A 172 -11.57 -19.87 4.02
C LEU A 172 -13.04 -19.42 3.90
N ALA A 173 -13.82 -19.50 4.98
CA ALA A 173 -15.26 -19.16 4.97
C ALA A 173 -15.58 -17.71 5.37
N SER A 174 -14.59 -16.90 5.75
CA SER A 174 -14.77 -15.54 6.28
C SER A 174 -14.18 -14.43 5.43
N ALA A 175 -13.88 -14.70 4.15
CA ALA A 175 -13.51 -13.70 3.15
C ALA A 175 -14.39 -13.85 1.91
#